data_AF-A0A7C4R5F4-F1
#
_entry.id   AF-A0A7C4R5F4-F1
#
_cell.length_a   1.000
_cell.length_b   1.000
_cell.length_c   1.000
_cell.angle_alpha   90.00
_cell.angle_beta   90.00
_cell.angle_gamma   90.00
#
_symmetry.space_group_name_H-M   'P 1'
#
loop_
_entity.id
_entity.type
_entity.pdbx_description
1 polymer ?
#
loop_
_entity_poly.entity_id
_entity_poly.type
_entity_poly.pdbx_seq_one_letter_code
_entity_poly.pdbx_strand_id
1 'polypeptide(L)'
;MLVVRRKGYRVRPTTYVREGKVIHRKGYTVKPTVYLIEDRGAPGRGKKVLPKLRAGLMTKEAISIGLLKPGERISDLSMKEIEKLAEHLREKYGQRRAAGMFLAQLVFRKRMPDGFKEKMKRGYEVAIGERGVLD
;
A
#
# COMPACT_ATOMS: atom_id res chain seq x y z
N MET A 1 22.76 -12.95 -16.72
CA MET A 1 21.54 -12.73 -17.52
C MET A 1 20.97 -14.08 -17.92
N LEU A 2 19.65 -14.26 -17.83
CA LEU A 2 18.96 -15.49 -18.23
C LEU A 2 18.25 -15.28 -19.56
N VAL A 3 18.36 -16.27 -20.45
CA VAL A 3 17.59 -16.32 -21.70
C VAL A 3 16.24 -16.95 -21.40
N VAL A 4 15.17 -16.17 -21.49
CA VAL A 4 13.81 -16.67 -21.27
C VAL A 4 13.13 -16.87 -22.61
N ARG A 5 12.62 -18.09 -22.83
CA ARG A 5 11.79 -18.44 -23.98
C ARG A 5 10.33 -18.50 -23.55
N ARG A 6 9.55 -17.50 -23.93
CA ARG A 6 8.10 -17.49 -23.66
C ARG A 6 7.36 -18.15 -24.82
N LYS A 7 6.59 -19.19 -24.55
CA LYS A 7 5.67 -19.80 -25.52
C LYS A 7 4.59 -18.78 -25.92
N GLY A 8 4.17 -18.82 -27.18
CA GLY A 8 3.02 -18.03 -27.62
C GLY A 8 1.75 -18.49 -26.92
N TYR A 9 0.81 -17.57 -26.70
CA TYR A 9 -0.47 -17.88 -26.06
C TYR A 9 -1.58 -16.98 -26.60
N ARG A 10 -2.82 -17.50 -26.56
CA ARG A 10 -4.01 -16.76 -26.99
C ARG A 10 -4.66 -16.10 -25.78
N VAL A 11 -4.80 -14.79 -25.84
CA VAL A 11 -5.59 -14.01 -24.88
C VAL A 11 -7.03 -14.04 -25.33
N ARG A 12 -7.93 -14.53 -24.47
CA ARG A 12 -9.37 -14.53 -24.74
C ARG A 12 -9.92 -13.09 -24.70
N PRO A 13 -10.99 -12.79 -25.47
CA PRO A 13 -11.71 -11.54 -25.31
C PRO A 13 -12.20 -11.39 -23.86
N THR A 14 -12.21 -10.17 -23.35
CA THR A 14 -12.59 -9.90 -21.95
C THR A 14 -13.31 -8.56 -21.88
N THR A 15 -14.39 -8.51 -21.11
CA THR A 15 -15.10 -7.28 -20.77
C THR A 15 -14.84 -6.94 -19.31
N TYR A 16 -14.45 -5.69 -19.02
CA TYR A 16 -14.25 -5.22 -17.65
C TYR A 16 -14.61 -3.74 -17.53
N VAL A 17 -14.90 -3.31 -16.30
CA VAL A 17 -15.20 -1.91 -15.97
C VAL A 17 -13.94 -1.24 -15.43
N ARG A 18 -13.62 -0.04 -15.95
CA ARG A 18 -12.53 0.80 -15.44
C ARG A 18 -12.99 2.24 -15.45
N GLU A 19 -12.92 2.92 -14.30
CA GLU A 19 -13.35 4.31 -14.14
C GLU A 19 -14.79 4.55 -14.64
N GLY A 20 -15.70 3.63 -14.30
CA GLY A 20 -17.12 3.69 -14.70
C GLY A 20 -17.41 3.39 -16.17
N LYS A 21 -16.39 3.17 -17.00
CA LYS A 21 -16.55 2.83 -18.43
C LYS A 21 -16.43 1.33 -18.65
N VAL A 22 -17.33 0.78 -19.47
CA VAL A 22 -17.27 -0.62 -19.93
C VAL A 22 -16.27 -0.71 -21.09
N ILE A 23 -15.25 -1.54 -20.95
CA ILE A 23 -14.23 -1.76 -21.97
C ILE A 23 -14.34 -3.18 -22.50
N HIS A 24 -14.51 -3.32 -23.81
CA HIS A 24 -14.50 -4.61 -24.50
C HIS A 24 -13.13 -4.83 -25.15
N ARG A 25 -12.31 -5.69 -24.53
CA ARG A 25 -11.01 -6.06 -25.08
C ARG A 25 -11.17 -7.24 -26.02
N LYS A 26 -10.85 -7.04 -27.30
CA LYS A 26 -10.77 -8.14 -28.29
C LYS A 26 -9.69 -9.15 -27.88
N GLY A 27 -9.92 -10.42 -28.18
CA GLY A 27 -8.90 -11.46 -28.03
C GLY A 27 -7.78 -11.26 -29.05
N TYR A 28 -6.56 -11.63 -28.69
CA TYR A 28 -5.40 -11.55 -29.57
C TYR A 28 -4.39 -12.66 -29.24
N THR A 29 -3.49 -12.93 -30.17
CA THR A 29 -2.46 -13.96 -29.99
C THR A 29 -1.11 -13.29 -29.75
N VAL A 30 -0.47 -13.67 -28.65
CA VAL A 30 0.90 -13.27 -28.35
C VAL A 30 1.84 -14.29 -28.99
N LYS A 31 2.73 -13.82 -29.87
CA LYS A 31 3.72 -14.68 -30.52
C LYS A 31 4.77 -15.18 -29.51
N PRO A 32 5.37 -16.35 -29.74
CA PRO A 32 6.55 -16.77 -28.99
C PRO A 32 7.65 -15.70 -29.05
N THR A 33 8.38 -15.50 -27.96
CA THR A 33 9.43 -14.47 -27.89
C THR A 33 10.57 -14.96 -27.02
N VAL A 34 11.80 -14.62 -27.41
CA VAL A 34 13.01 -14.83 -26.62
C VAL A 34 13.51 -13.47 -26.17
N TYR A 35 13.70 -13.30 -24.86
CA TYR A 35 14.22 -12.06 -24.29
C TYR A 35 15.17 -12.35 -23.14
N LEU A 36 16.07 -11.42 -22.90
CA LEU A 36 17.04 -11.48 -21.81
C LEU A 36 16.43 -10.82 -20.57
N ILE A 37 16.59 -11.48 -19.42
CA ILE A 37 16.31 -10.87 -18.12
C ILE A 37 17.57 -10.93 -17.25
N GLU A 38 17.69 -9.99 -16.33
CA GLU A 38 18.65 -10.13 -15.24
C GLU A 38 18.26 -11.33 -14.38
N ASP A 39 19.27 -12.11 -13.97
CA ASP A 39 19.05 -13.22 -13.05
C ASP A 39 18.75 -12.64 -11.67
N ARG A 40 17.51 -12.83 -11.19
CA ARG A 40 17.07 -12.35 -9.88
C ARG A 40 17.17 -13.44 -8.80
N GLY A 41 17.77 -14.59 -9.12
CA GLY A 41 17.82 -15.76 -8.24
C GLY A 41 16.50 -16.56 -8.23
N ALA A 42 16.49 -17.66 -7.48
CA ALA A 42 15.27 -18.46 -7.34
C ALA A 42 14.17 -17.69 -6.57
N PRO A 43 12.88 -17.87 -6.91
CA PRO A 43 11.79 -17.28 -6.15
C PRO A 43 11.93 -17.61 -4.66
N GLY A 44 12.07 -16.59 -3.80
CA GLY A 44 12.27 -16.77 -2.37
C GLY A 44 13.73 -16.91 -1.90
N ARG A 45 14.72 -16.98 -2.80
CA ARG A 45 16.15 -16.89 -2.47
C ARG A 45 16.74 -15.55 -2.94
N GLY A 46 17.33 -14.81 -2.00
CA GLY A 46 17.90 -13.47 -2.21
C GLY A 46 17.42 -12.46 -1.17
N LYS A 47 18.08 -11.31 -1.04
CA LYS A 47 17.57 -10.21 -0.18
C LYS A 47 16.20 -9.80 -0.71
N LYS A 48 15.15 -9.94 0.11
CA LYS A 48 13.80 -9.43 -0.21
C LYS A 48 13.92 -7.99 -0.69
N VAL A 49 13.52 -7.73 -1.93
CA VAL A 49 13.38 -6.37 -2.49
C VAL A 49 12.07 -5.76 -1.97
N LEU A 50 11.90 -5.76 -0.64
CA LEU A 50 10.89 -4.92 -0.02
C LEU A 50 11.53 -3.55 0.21
N PRO A 51 10.88 -2.45 -0.17
CA PRO A 51 11.37 -1.12 0.18
C PRO A 51 11.60 -1.09 1.70
N LYS A 52 12.77 -0.57 2.13
CA LYS A 52 13.11 -0.47 3.56
C LYS A 52 11.99 0.30 4.26
N LEU A 53 11.16 -0.43 5.02
CA LEU A 53 10.13 0.19 5.85
C LEU A 53 10.85 1.00 6.92
N ARG A 54 10.59 2.31 6.96
CA ARG A 54 11.13 3.20 7.99
C ARG A 54 10.38 2.92 9.29
N ALA A 55 10.95 2.08 10.15
CA ALA A 55 10.37 1.76 11.43
C ALA A 55 10.16 3.04 12.27
N GLY A 56 8.98 3.15 12.88
CA GLY A 56 8.65 4.22 13.83
C GLY A 56 8.46 5.61 13.24
N LEU A 57 8.40 5.78 11.91
CA LEU A 57 8.18 7.11 11.31
C LEU A 57 6.89 7.76 11.84
N MET A 58 5.80 7.00 11.88
CA MET A 58 4.50 7.48 12.37
C MET A 58 4.57 7.92 13.85
N THR A 59 5.33 7.20 14.68
CA THR A 59 5.55 7.55 16.09
C THR A 59 6.40 8.81 16.23
N LYS A 60 7.46 8.93 15.43
CA LYS A 60 8.32 10.13 15.41
C LYS A 60 7.54 11.38 15.04
N GLU A 61 6.66 11.28 14.04
CA GLU A 61 5.81 12.39 13.63
C GLU A 61 4.82 12.76 14.73
N ALA A 62 4.14 11.78 15.33
CA ALA A 62 3.23 12.02 16.44
C ALA A 62 3.91 12.71 17.64
N ILE A 63 5.16 12.34 17.95
CA ILE A 63 5.97 13.03 18.96
C ILE A 63 6.30 14.46 18.52
N SER A 64 6.66 14.67 17.25
CA SER A 64 7.05 16.00 16.75
C SER A 64 5.92 17.03 16.80
N ILE A 65 4.67 16.59 16.68
CA ILE A 65 3.47 17.45 16.79
C ILE A 65 2.85 17.44 18.18
N GLY A 66 3.53 16.86 19.17
CA GLY A 66 3.11 16.88 20.58
C GLY A 66 1.91 15.98 20.92
N LEU A 67 1.52 15.06 20.02
CA LEU A 67 0.43 14.11 20.28
C LEU A 67 0.89 12.91 21.14
N LEU A 68 2.19 12.61 21.13
CA LEU A 68 2.78 11.56 21.95
C LEU A 68 4.01 12.07 22.69
N LYS A 69 4.23 11.54 23.89
CA LYS A 69 5.52 11.66 24.59
C LYS A 69 6.48 10.55 24.13
N PRO A 70 7.80 10.77 24.23
CA PRO A 70 8.78 9.71 24.01
C PRO A 70 8.49 8.50 24.90
N GLY A 71 8.33 7.32 24.29
CA GLY A 71 8.03 6.06 25.00
C GLY A 71 6.55 5.64 24.93
N GLU A 72 5.64 6.55 24.57
CA GLU A 72 4.23 6.23 24.36
C GLU A 72 4.00 5.57 22.98
N ARG A 73 2.90 4.82 22.88
CA ARG A 73 2.56 4.07 21.67
C ARG A 73 1.42 4.76 20.93
N ILE A 74 1.40 4.58 19.61
CA ILE A 74 0.31 5.07 18.75
C ILE A 74 -1.05 4.48 19.17
N SER A 75 -1.07 3.32 19.82
CA SER A 75 -2.30 2.74 20.38
C SER A 75 -3.00 3.64 21.38
N ASP A 76 -2.22 4.48 22.05
CA ASP A 76 -2.65 5.27 23.20
C ASP A 76 -3.32 6.57 22.73
N LEU A 77 -3.10 6.97 21.47
CA LEU A 77 -3.78 8.09 20.84
C LEU A 77 -5.28 7.87 20.76
N SER A 78 -6.05 8.90 21.10
CA SER A 78 -7.48 8.97 20.87
C SER A 78 -7.80 9.06 19.37
N MET A 79 -9.08 8.85 19.01
CA MET A 79 -9.50 8.89 17.61
C MET A 79 -9.29 10.28 16.98
N LYS A 80 -9.58 11.36 17.71
CA LYS A 80 -9.36 12.74 17.25
C LYS A 80 -7.89 13.04 17.00
N GLU A 81 -7.00 12.51 17.82
CA GLU A 81 -5.55 12.69 17.65
C GLU A 81 -5.03 11.92 16.44
N ILE A 82 -5.61 10.75 16.14
CA ILE A 82 -5.29 10.02 14.91
C ILE A 82 -5.73 10.78 13.66
N GLU A 83 -6.88 11.44 13.69
CA GLU A 83 -7.33 12.31 12.57
C GLU A 83 -6.34 13.47 12.36
N LYS A 84 -5.96 14.18 13.42
CA LYS A 84 -4.94 15.25 13.36
C LYS A 84 -3.59 14.73 12.83
N LEU A 85 -3.16 13.56 13.30
CA LEU A 85 -1.94 12.93 12.81
C LEU A 85 -2.04 12.60 11.32
N ALA A 86 -3.20 12.13 10.85
CA ALA A 86 -3.42 11.79 9.45
C ALA A 86 -3.36 13.03 8.55
N GLU A 87 -3.94 14.15 8.98
CA GLU A 87 -3.86 15.44 8.29
C GLU A 87 -2.42 15.94 8.19
N HIS A 88 -1.68 15.95 9.31
CA HIS A 88 -0.27 16.34 9.34
C HIS A 88 0.58 15.46 8.42
N LEU A 89 0.38 14.14 8.45
CA LEU A 89 1.10 13.21 7.57
C LEU A 89 0.76 13.45 6.10
N ARG A 90 -0.51 13.77 5.79
CA ARG A 90 -0.97 14.08 4.44
C ARG A 90 -0.30 15.35 3.92
N GLU A 91 -0.22 16.40 4.72
CA GLU A 91 0.44 17.66 4.35
C GLU A 91 1.94 17.48 4.12
N LYS A 92 2.62 16.78 5.03
CA LYS A 92 4.09 16.63 4.98
C LYS A 92 4.58 15.65 3.93
N TYR A 93 3.86 14.54 3.72
CA TYR A 93 4.32 13.42 2.89
C TYR A 93 3.46 13.13 1.67
N GLY A 94 2.31 13.79 1.54
CA GLY A 94 1.31 13.55 0.52
C GLY A 94 0.33 12.42 0.88
N GLN A 95 -0.88 12.54 0.32
CA GLN A 95 -2.02 11.63 0.50
C GLN A 95 -1.65 10.14 0.42
N ARG A 96 -1.03 9.72 -0.70
CA ARG A 96 -0.69 8.30 -0.93
C ARG A 96 0.25 7.74 0.13
N ARG A 97 1.22 8.54 0.58
CA ARG A 97 2.23 8.09 1.54
C ARG A 97 1.65 8.02 2.94
N ALA A 98 0.85 9.00 3.34
CA ALA A 98 0.11 9.00 4.60
C ALA A 98 -0.84 7.79 4.69
N ALA A 99 -1.68 7.59 3.66
CA ALA A 99 -2.60 6.46 3.59
C ALA A 99 -1.86 5.10 3.68
N GLY A 100 -0.74 4.98 2.97
CA GLY A 100 0.10 3.78 3.04
C GLY A 100 0.63 3.44 4.44
N MET A 101 0.85 4.44 5.30
CA MET A 101 1.30 4.21 6.68
C MET A 101 0.20 3.56 7.52
N PHE A 102 -1.03 4.07 7.45
CA PHE A 102 -2.18 3.51 8.17
C PHE A 102 -2.59 2.15 7.62
N LEU A 103 -2.62 2.00 6.29
CA LEU A 103 -2.94 0.72 5.65
C LEU A 103 -1.92 -0.37 6.01
N ALA A 104 -0.64 -0.03 6.11
CA ALA A 104 0.39 -0.97 6.55
C ALA A 104 0.11 -1.52 7.96
N GLN A 105 -0.40 -0.70 8.88
CA GLN A 105 -0.80 -1.18 10.21
C GLN A 105 -1.95 -2.17 10.13
N LEU A 106 -2.97 -1.88 9.31
CA LEU A 106 -4.15 -2.74 9.12
C LEU A 106 -3.79 -4.09 8.48
N VAL A 107 -2.91 -4.10 7.47
CA VAL A 107 -2.58 -5.30 6.70
C VAL A 107 -1.55 -6.18 7.41
N PHE A 108 -0.49 -5.59 7.96
CA PHE A 108 0.62 -6.37 8.50
C PHE A 108 0.42 -6.81 9.95
N ARG A 109 -0.43 -6.13 10.73
CA ARG A 109 -0.63 -6.46 12.15
C ARG A 109 -1.79 -7.44 12.34
N LYS A 110 -1.49 -8.74 12.24
CA LYS A 110 -2.48 -9.84 12.26
C LYS A 110 -3.35 -9.95 13.53
N ARG A 111 -2.85 -9.52 14.69
CA ARG A 111 -3.54 -9.61 16.00
C ARG A 111 -3.67 -8.22 16.59
N MET A 112 -4.65 -7.48 16.09
CA MET A 112 -4.91 -6.11 16.47
C MET A 112 -6.20 -6.04 17.31
N PRO A 113 -6.21 -5.34 18.46
CA PRO A 113 -7.46 -5.03 19.17
C PRO A 113 -8.39 -4.23 18.26
N ASP A 114 -9.69 -4.50 18.31
CA ASP A 114 -10.68 -3.88 17.39
C ASP A 114 -10.68 -2.34 17.50
N GLY A 115 -10.58 -1.78 18.71
CA GLY A 115 -10.50 -0.33 18.88
C GLY A 115 -9.25 0.31 18.25
N PHE A 116 -8.12 -0.41 18.18
CA PHE A 116 -6.95 0.09 17.46
C PHE A 116 -7.13 -0.02 15.94
N LYS A 117 -7.83 -1.06 15.47
CA LYS A 117 -8.15 -1.26 14.06
C LYS A 117 -9.05 -0.14 13.54
N GLU A 118 -10.06 0.25 14.31
CA GLU A 118 -10.95 1.37 13.98
C GLU A 118 -10.18 2.68 13.88
N LYS A 119 -9.32 2.98 14.85
CA LYS A 119 -8.43 4.16 14.81
C LYS A 119 -7.61 4.19 13.52
N MET A 120 -6.96 3.08 13.15
CA MET A 120 -6.14 3.03 11.94
C MET A 120 -6.97 3.14 10.66
N LYS A 121 -8.17 2.55 10.62
CA LYS A 121 -9.11 2.69 9.51
C LYS A 121 -9.52 4.16 9.34
N ARG A 122 -9.84 4.83 10.45
CA ARG A 122 -10.21 6.24 10.43
C ARG A 122 -9.08 7.14 9.93
N GLY A 123 -7.85 6.92 10.44
CA GLY A 123 -6.67 7.64 9.96
C GLY A 123 -6.40 7.42 8.46
N TYR A 124 -6.65 6.21 7.95
CA TYR A 124 -6.55 5.91 6.52
C TYR A 124 -7.57 6.71 5.69
N GLU A 125 -8.84 6.73 6.09
CA GLU A 125 -9.90 7.48 5.42
C GLU A 125 -9.58 8.97 5.34
N VAL A 126 -9.13 9.56 6.45
CA VAL A 126 -8.75 10.98 6.53
C VAL A 126 -7.52 11.27 5.67
N ALA A 127 -6.52 10.37 5.69
CA ALA A 127 -5.31 10.51 4.88
C ALA A 127 -5.60 10.44 3.37
N ILE A 128 -6.64 9.71 2.96
CA ILE A 128 -7.12 9.66 1.57
C ILE A 128 -8.00 10.85 1.22
N GLY A 129 -8.80 11.38 2.15
CA GLY A 129 -9.79 12.43 1.89
C GLY A 129 -11.05 11.89 1.19
N GLU A 130 -12.10 12.71 1.15
CA GLU A 130 -13.50 12.36 0.75
C GLU A 130 -13.70 11.74 -0.66
N ARG A 131 -12.65 11.49 -1.45
CA ARG A 131 -12.74 10.93 -2.81
C ARG A 131 -12.15 9.53 -3.00
N GLY A 132 -11.74 8.83 -1.94
CA GLY A 132 -11.26 7.45 -2.05
C GLY A 132 -12.02 6.49 -1.17
N VAL A 133 -13.26 6.21 -1.55
CA VAL A 133 -13.97 5.01 -1.10
C VAL A 133 -13.21 3.81 -1.68
N LEU A 134 -12.81 2.88 -0.79
CA LEU A 134 -12.40 1.53 -1.19
C LEU A 134 -13.66 0.77 -1.61
N ASP A 135 -14.00 0.84 -2.89
CA ASP A 135 -14.85 -0.16 -3.56
C ASP A 135 -13.98 -1.33 -4.05
#